data_AF-A0A0G0CJV7-F1
#
_entry.id   AF-A0A0G0CJV7-F1
#
_cell.length_a   1.000
_cell.length_b   1.000
_cell.length_c   1.000
_cell.angle_alpha   90.00
_cell.angle_beta   90.00
_cell.angle_gamma   90.00
#
_symmetry.space_group_name_H-M   'P 1'
#
loop_
_entity.id
_entity.type
_entity.pdbx_description
1 polymer ?
#
loop_
_entity_poly.entity_id
_entity_poly.type
_entity_poly.pdbx_seq_one_letter_code
_entity_poly.pdbx_strand_id
1 'polypeptide(L)'
;SPIIKTSEGKEKMKNSTIYSDKKEIKLQGEDERLKDGTIKIYKNSKLIKTIQADSNGKWNGKVKLSSDFSGYLKVKQYDQYGTLLNEKKTKVKIDNEKPGITNFPNRLTSFTRGNTISWQATDNQKIDKYKIYLGGKIYKTKINSFTIPAKAETGMQYLRIRAYDKAGNSSYKETFVLIK
;
A
#
# COMPACT_ATOMS: atom_id res chain seq x y z
N SER A 1 -14.84 -12.82 -6.37
CA SER A 1 -13.97 -12.84 -5.18
C SER A 1 -13.97 -11.50 -4.46
N PRO A 2 -14.03 -11.47 -3.11
CA PRO A 2 -13.96 -10.24 -2.33
C PRO A 2 -12.66 -9.45 -2.53
N ILE A 3 -12.78 -8.13 -2.49
CA ILE A 3 -11.71 -7.15 -2.68
C ILE A 3 -11.63 -6.26 -1.43
N ILE A 4 -10.41 -5.99 -0.98
CA ILE A 4 -10.06 -4.98 0.02
C ILE A 4 -9.56 -3.72 -0.69
N LYS A 5 -9.94 -2.54 -0.19
CA LYS A 5 -9.33 -1.27 -0.58
C LYS A 5 -8.46 -0.72 0.54
N THR A 6 -7.20 -0.46 0.21
CA THR A 6 -6.21 0.23 1.04
C THR A 6 -5.88 1.61 0.42
N SER A 7 -4.93 2.35 0.99
CA SER A 7 -4.30 3.50 0.34
C SER A 7 -3.55 3.11 -0.94
N GLU A 8 -2.89 1.96 -0.94
CA GLU A 8 -2.11 1.45 -2.08
C GLU A 8 -2.99 0.94 -3.25
N GLY A 9 -4.29 0.70 -3.00
CA GLY A 9 -5.25 0.43 -4.07
C GLY A 9 -6.27 -0.65 -3.72
N LYS A 10 -6.68 -1.41 -4.74
CA LYS A 10 -7.63 -2.52 -4.61
C LYS A 10 -6.87 -3.84 -4.68
N GLU A 11 -7.05 -4.70 -3.70
CA GLU A 11 -6.43 -6.03 -3.66
C GLU A 11 -7.48 -7.11 -3.42
N LYS A 12 -7.41 -8.21 -4.18
CA LYS A 12 -8.22 -9.40 -3.88
C LYS A 12 -7.78 -9.98 -2.54
N MET A 13 -8.72 -10.48 -1.74
CA MET A 13 -8.38 -11.26 -0.55
C MET A 13 -7.56 -12.49 -0.98
N LYS A 14 -6.38 -12.67 -0.39
CA LYS A 14 -5.35 -13.63 -0.81
C LYS A 14 -4.69 -14.27 0.42
N ASN A 15 -3.96 -15.37 0.22
CA ASN A 15 -3.21 -16.03 1.29
C ASN A 15 -1.88 -15.31 1.58
N SER A 16 -1.92 -13.99 1.74
CA SER A 16 -0.79 -13.17 2.18
C SER A 16 -1.29 -11.97 2.98
N THR A 17 -0.37 -11.31 3.68
CA THR A 17 -0.68 -10.13 4.49
C THR A 17 -0.95 -8.93 3.59
N ILE A 18 -2.08 -8.29 3.80
CA ILE A 18 -2.40 -6.96 3.28
C ILE A 18 -2.06 -5.96 4.37
N TYR A 19 -1.24 -4.97 4.03
CA TYR A 19 -0.86 -3.88 4.91
C TYR A 19 -1.73 -2.65 4.60
N SER A 20 -2.07 -1.86 5.62
CA SER A 20 -2.90 -0.69 5.44
C SER A 20 -2.55 0.37 6.48
N ASP A 21 -2.24 1.57 6.02
CA ASP A 21 -2.20 2.81 6.82
C ASP A 21 -3.57 3.24 7.37
N LYS A 22 -4.65 2.73 6.76
CA LYS A 22 -6.04 3.06 7.12
C LYS A 22 -6.63 2.03 8.09
N LYS A 23 -7.18 2.54 9.20
CA LYS A 23 -7.96 1.76 10.19
C LYS A 23 -9.34 1.34 9.67
N GLU A 24 -9.93 2.11 8.75
CA GLU A 24 -11.19 1.74 8.09
C GLU A 24 -10.88 0.97 6.80
N ILE A 25 -11.12 -0.34 6.83
CA ILE A 25 -10.95 -1.23 5.69
C ILE A 25 -12.28 -1.32 4.93
N LYS A 26 -12.24 -0.96 3.65
CA LYS A 26 -13.39 -1.13 2.74
C LYS A 26 -13.29 -2.48 2.04
N LEU A 27 -14.36 -3.27 2.15
CA LEU A 27 -14.54 -4.55 1.49
C LEU A 27 -15.61 -4.41 0.41
N GLN A 28 -15.46 -5.10 -0.70
CA GLN A 28 -16.50 -5.16 -1.73
C GLN A 28 -16.40 -6.44 -2.53
N GLY A 29 -17.48 -6.78 -3.23
CA GLY A 29 -17.51 -7.86 -4.18
C GLY A 29 -18.75 -7.80 -5.05
N GLU A 30 -18.74 -8.61 -6.09
CA GLU A 30 -19.80 -8.72 -7.07
C GLU A 30 -19.73 -10.14 -7.65
N ASP A 31 -20.88 -10.81 -7.65
CA ASP A 31 -21.11 -12.15 -8.18
C ASP A 31 -22.62 -12.31 -8.31
N GLU A 32 -23.15 -12.49 -9.52
CA GLU A 32 -24.60 -12.54 -9.77
C GLU A 32 -25.31 -13.63 -8.94
N ARG A 33 -24.60 -14.71 -8.58
CA ARG A 33 -25.13 -15.79 -7.73
C ARG A 33 -25.42 -15.32 -6.30
N LEU A 34 -24.90 -14.15 -5.91
CA LEU A 34 -25.19 -13.49 -4.64
C LEU A 34 -26.40 -12.58 -4.70
N LYS A 35 -27.15 -12.51 -5.81
CA LYS A 35 -28.38 -11.74 -5.87
C LYS A 35 -29.25 -12.00 -4.64
N ASP A 36 -29.57 -10.92 -3.92
CA ASP A 36 -30.35 -10.93 -2.67
C ASP A 36 -29.77 -11.85 -1.57
N GLY A 37 -28.51 -12.27 -1.72
CA GLY A 37 -27.79 -13.16 -0.83
C GLY A 37 -27.13 -12.44 0.35
N THR A 38 -26.50 -13.23 1.23
CA THR A 38 -25.93 -12.74 2.49
C THR A 38 -24.40 -12.78 2.49
N ILE A 39 -23.76 -11.71 2.97
CA ILE A 39 -22.33 -11.63 3.21
C ILE A 39 -22.09 -11.50 4.70
N LYS A 40 -21.34 -12.45 5.28
CA LYS A 40 -20.90 -12.44 6.67
C LYS A 40 -19.41 -12.12 6.74
N ILE A 41 -19.07 -11.05 7.46
CA ILE A 41 -17.69 -10.59 7.66
C ILE A 41 -17.28 -10.86 9.10
N TYR A 42 -16.18 -11.58 9.24
CA TYR A 42 -15.59 -11.96 10.51
C TYR A 42 -14.25 -11.25 10.70
N LYS A 43 -14.02 -10.78 11.94
CA LYS A 43 -12.71 -10.35 12.42
C LYS A 43 -12.17 -11.44 13.34
N ASN A 44 -11.06 -12.04 12.96
CA ASN A 44 -10.57 -13.30 13.51
C ASN A 44 -11.69 -14.36 13.43
N SER A 45 -12.22 -14.80 14.57
CA SER A 45 -13.33 -15.76 14.64
C SER A 45 -14.69 -15.10 14.91
N LYS A 46 -14.74 -13.81 15.26
CA LYS A 46 -15.97 -13.11 15.65
C LYS A 46 -16.68 -12.55 14.42
N LEU A 47 -17.96 -12.85 14.26
CA LEU A 47 -18.83 -12.18 13.29
C LEU A 47 -18.97 -10.71 13.68
N ILE A 48 -18.64 -9.80 12.77
CA ILE A 48 -18.68 -8.35 13.04
C ILE A 48 -19.64 -7.60 12.12
N LYS A 49 -20.06 -8.21 11.00
CA LYS A 49 -21.00 -7.59 10.08
C LYS A 49 -21.74 -8.63 9.24
N THR A 50 -23.01 -8.38 9.01
CA THR A 50 -23.84 -9.08 8.02
C THR A 50 -24.33 -8.02 7.04
N ILE A 51 -24.25 -8.31 5.74
CA ILE A 51 -24.62 -7.40 4.65
C ILE A 51 -25.45 -8.21 3.66
N GLN A 52 -26.52 -7.63 3.13
CA GLN A 52 -27.25 -8.20 2.00
C GLN A 52 -26.66 -7.64 0.70
N ALA A 53 -26.44 -8.50 -0.29
CA ALA A 53 -26.10 -8.06 -1.64
C ALA A 53 -27.33 -7.49 -2.36
N ASP A 54 -27.10 -6.62 -3.34
CA ASP A 54 -28.18 -6.07 -4.15
C ASP A 54 -28.71 -7.07 -5.18
N SER A 55 -29.68 -6.63 -5.98
CA SER A 55 -30.34 -7.44 -7.01
C SER A 55 -29.40 -7.92 -8.13
N ASN A 56 -28.18 -7.37 -8.21
CA ASN A 56 -27.13 -7.79 -9.15
C ASN A 56 -26.01 -8.59 -8.45
N GLY A 57 -26.17 -8.91 -7.16
CA GLY A 57 -25.17 -9.64 -6.38
C GLY A 57 -23.96 -8.79 -5.96
N LYS A 58 -24.07 -7.47 -6.06
CA LYS A 58 -23.02 -6.53 -5.63
C LYS A 58 -23.21 -6.14 -4.17
N TRP A 59 -22.09 -5.99 -3.47
CA TRP A 59 -22.08 -5.62 -2.06
C TRP A 59 -20.85 -4.79 -1.70
N ASN A 60 -20.99 -3.98 -0.67
CA ASN A 60 -19.89 -3.22 -0.10
C ASN A 60 -20.00 -3.17 1.43
N GLY A 61 -18.85 -3.21 2.09
CA GLY A 61 -18.73 -3.22 3.54
C GLY A 61 -17.59 -2.34 4.01
N LYS A 62 -17.68 -1.91 5.27
CA LYS A 62 -16.64 -1.18 5.98
C LYS A 62 -16.43 -1.82 7.33
N VAL A 63 -15.17 -2.02 7.71
CA VAL A 63 -14.74 -2.57 8.99
C VAL A 63 -13.73 -1.60 9.60
N LYS A 64 -13.97 -1.16 10.84
CA LYS A 64 -13.01 -0.38 11.62
C LYS A 64 -12.14 -1.33 12.45
N LEU A 65 -10.83 -1.15 12.36
CA LEU A 65 -9.81 -1.91 13.07
C LEU A 65 -9.03 -0.98 14.02
N SER A 66 -8.40 -1.55 15.05
CA SER A 66 -7.49 -0.79 15.93
C SER A 66 -6.19 -0.45 15.18
N SER A 67 -5.45 0.56 15.66
CA SER A 67 -4.18 1.01 15.05
C SER A 67 -3.13 -0.08 14.99
N ASP A 68 -3.15 -0.97 15.98
CA ASP A 68 -2.20 -2.05 16.19
C ASP A 68 -2.73 -3.40 15.64
N PHE A 69 -3.87 -3.38 14.95
CA PHE A 69 -4.53 -4.62 14.54
C PHE A 69 -3.62 -5.44 13.62
N SER A 70 -3.33 -6.66 14.05
CA SER A 70 -2.71 -7.71 13.26
C SER A 70 -3.54 -8.97 13.42
N GLY A 71 -4.28 -9.34 12.37
CA GLY A 71 -5.24 -10.43 12.48
C GLY A 71 -5.85 -10.79 11.14
N TYR A 72 -6.96 -11.52 11.18
CA TYR A 72 -7.61 -11.99 9.96
C TYR A 72 -8.94 -11.30 9.73
N LEU A 73 -9.20 -10.96 8.47
CA LEU A 73 -10.55 -10.74 7.99
C LEU A 73 -10.97 -11.97 7.19
N LYS A 74 -12.17 -12.46 7.45
CA LYS A 74 -12.79 -13.56 6.71
C LYS A 74 -14.16 -13.12 6.20
N VAL A 75 -14.43 -13.40 4.94
CA VAL A 75 -15.69 -13.11 4.26
C VAL A 75 -16.29 -14.44 3.80
N LYS A 76 -17.50 -14.73 4.27
CA LYS A 76 -18.34 -15.81 3.75
C LYS A 76 -19.50 -15.19 2.97
N GLN A 77 -19.77 -15.73 1.78
CA GLN A 77 -20.78 -15.23 0.86
C GLN A 77 -21.77 -16.35 0.57
N TYR A 78 -23.05 -16.06 0.76
CA TYR A 78 -24.16 -17.00 0.64
C TYR A 78 -25.15 -16.49 -0.41
N ASP A 79 -25.83 -17.40 -1.09
CA ASP A 79 -26.99 -17.05 -1.93
C ASP A 79 -28.21 -16.63 -1.09
N GLN A 80 -29.33 -16.31 -1.75
CA GLN A 80 -30.60 -15.94 -1.10
C GLN A 80 -31.23 -17.08 -0.26
N TYR A 81 -30.86 -18.34 -0.51
CA TYR A 81 -31.36 -19.52 0.19
C TYR A 81 -30.46 -19.93 1.37
N GLY A 82 -29.35 -19.23 1.59
CA GLY A 82 -28.39 -19.51 2.65
C GLY A 82 -27.31 -20.54 2.28
N THR A 83 -27.18 -20.91 1.01
CA THR A 83 -26.11 -21.80 0.51
C THR A 83 -24.79 -21.06 0.48
N LEU A 84 -23.73 -21.62 1.06
CA LEU A 84 -22.39 -21.01 1.02
C LEU A 84 -21.80 -21.12 -0.39
N LEU A 85 -21.60 -19.97 -1.05
CA LEU A 85 -21.03 -19.90 -2.40
C LEU A 85 -19.52 -19.66 -2.41
N ASN A 86 -19.00 -18.89 -1.45
CA ASN A 86 -17.59 -18.56 -1.40
C ASN A 86 -17.13 -18.20 0.02
N GLU A 87 -15.89 -18.57 0.33
CA GLU A 87 -15.20 -18.17 1.55
C GLU A 87 -13.79 -17.70 1.22
N LYS A 88 -13.42 -16.51 1.71
CA LYS A 88 -12.05 -16.00 1.64
C LYS A 88 -11.59 -15.46 2.98
N LYS A 89 -10.32 -15.68 3.28
CA LYS A 89 -9.64 -15.20 4.49
C LYS A 89 -8.33 -14.56 4.08
N THR A 90 -7.98 -13.44 4.70
CA THR A 90 -6.72 -12.73 4.46
C THR A 90 -6.20 -12.17 5.77
N LYS A 91 -4.89 -12.17 5.96
CA LYS A 91 -4.27 -11.47 7.09
C LYS A 91 -4.25 -9.98 6.76
N VAL A 92 -4.67 -9.14 7.70
CA VAL A 92 -4.59 -7.68 7.60
C VAL A 92 -3.75 -7.18 8.76
N LYS A 93 -2.79 -6.31 8.46
CA LYS A 93 -2.01 -5.58 9.47
C LYS A 93 -2.20 -4.08 9.25
N ILE A 94 -2.68 -3.39 10.28
CA ILE A 94 -2.68 -1.94 10.31
C ILE A 94 -1.28 -1.47 10.70
N ASP A 95 -0.78 -0.52 9.94
CA ASP A 95 0.59 -0.02 10.08
C ASP A 95 0.64 1.46 9.71
N ASN A 96 0.87 2.29 10.72
CA ASN A 96 0.88 3.75 10.64
C ASN A 96 2.28 4.35 10.87
N GLU A 97 3.31 3.50 10.94
CA GLU A 97 4.68 3.96 11.09
C GLU A 97 5.21 4.44 9.75
N LYS A 98 5.89 5.58 9.74
CA LYS A 98 6.50 6.10 8.51
C LYS A 98 7.91 5.53 8.36
N PRO A 99 8.37 5.28 7.13
CA PRO A 99 9.74 4.87 6.90
C PRO A 99 10.73 5.95 7.35
N GLY A 100 11.90 5.54 7.86
CA GLY A 100 13.04 6.42 8.12
C GLY A 100 13.98 6.46 6.93
N ILE A 101 14.61 7.62 6.66
CA ILE A 101 15.66 7.76 5.63
C ILE A 101 16.95 8.29 6.27
N THR A 102 18.04 7.55 6.09
CA THR A 102 19.38 7.87 6.60
C THR A 102 20.42 7.81 5.47
N ASN A 103 21.66 8.21 5.77
CA ASN A 103 22.75 8.26 4.80
C ASN A 103 22.37 8.98 3.48
N PHE A 104 21.72 10.13 3.61
CA PHE A 104 21.23 10.93 2.49
C PHE A 104 22.31 11.92 2.03
N PRO A 105 22.42 12.26 0.73
CA PRO A 105 23.38 13.24 0.26
C PRO A 105 23.28 14.57 1.01
N ASN A 106 24.44 15.16 1.30
CA ASN A 106 24.51 16.48 1.90
C ASN A 106 24.23 17.56 0.86
N ARG A 107 23.96 18.79 1.32
CA ARG A 107 23.85 19.94 0.43
C ARG A 107 25.15 20.14 -0.34
N LEU A 108 25.04 20.40 -1.63
CA LEU A 108 26.13 20.60 -2.59
C LEU A 108 27.01 19.37 -2.85
N THR A 109 26.60 18.16 -2.45
CA THR A 109 27.27 16.94 -2.92
C THR A 109 27.31 16.94 -4.45
N SER A 110 28.51 16.75 -5.01
CA SER A 110 28.73 16.73 -6.46
C SER A 110 28.55 15.33 -6.99
N PHE A 111 27.83 15.20 -8.10
CA PHE A 111 27.72 13.96 -8.86
C PHE A 111 27.95 14.25 -10.34
N THR A 112 28.64 13.34 -11.01
CA THR A 112 28.70 13.32 -12.48
C THR A 112 27.53 12.48 -13.00
N ARG A 113 27.04 12.80 -14.19
CA ARG A 113 26.13 11.90 -14.92
C ARG A 113 26.68 10.47 -14.99
N GLY A 114 25.82 9.48 -14.81
CA GLY A 114 26.21 8.08 -14.68
C GLY A 114 26.67 7.67 -13.27
N ASN A 115 26.92 8.62 -12.35
CA ASN A 115 27.12 8.27 -10.94
C ASN A 115 25.82 7.80 -10.30
N THR A 116 25.97 7.00 -9.25
CA THR A 116 24.86 6.47 -8.47
C THR A 116 24.71 7.26 -7.18
N ILE A 117 23.51 7.79 -6.97
CA ILE A 117 23.05 8.30 -5.67
C ILE A 117 22.57 7.09 -4.86
N SER A 118 23.09 6.91 -3.66
CA SER A 118 22.64 5.88 -2.72
C SER A 118 22.11 6.51 -1.43
N TRP A 119 21.23 5.79 -0.75
CA TRP A 119 20.68 6.16 0.55
C TRP A 119 20.39 4.91 1.36
N GLN A 120 19.99 5.10 2.62
CA GLN A 120 19.42 4.04 3.44
C GLN A 120 17.99 4.39 3.80
N ALA A 121 17.14 3.38 3.90
CA ALA A 121 15.81 3.53 4.46
C ALA A 121 15.40 2.27 5.21
N THR A 122 14.66 2.47 6.30
CA THR A 122 14.16 1.42 7.18
C THR A 122 12.70 1.68 7.49
N ASP A 123 11.99 0.61 7.82
CA ASP A 123 10.59 0.64 8.18
C ASP A 123 10.28 -0.55 9.10
N ASN A 124 9.26 -0.44 9.95
CA ASN A 124 8.86 -1.49 10.88
C ASN A 124 8.32 -2.75 10.18
N GLN A 125 7.92 -2.67 8.91
CA GLN A 125 7.50 -3.82 8.09
C GLN A 125 8.48 -4.09 6.96
N LYS A 126 8.54 -3.16 5.99
CA LYS A 126 9.43 -3.23 4.83
C LYS A 126 9.20 -1.99 3.98
N ILE A 127 10.29 -1.46 3.41
CA ILE A 127 10.20 -0.53 2.29
C ILE A 127 9.63 -1.25 1.04
N ASP A 128 8.67 -0.62 0.38
CA ASP A 128 8.08 -1.10 -0.89
C ASP A 128 8.79 -0.49 -2.10
N LYS A 129 8.92 0.85 -2.12
CA LYS A 129 9.42 1.59 -3.28
C LYS A 129 9.92 2.98 -2.92
N TYR A 130 10.65 3.59 -3.86
CA TYR A 130 11.11 4.97 -3.78
C TYR A 130 10.64 5.79 -4.97
N LYS A 131 10.42 7.08 -4.74
CA LYS A 131 10.20 8.10 -5.77
C LYS A 131 11.26 9.19 -5.63
N ILE A 132 12.06 9.35 -6.68
CA ILE A 132 13.14 10.34 -6.74
C ILE A 132 12.65 11.51 -7.59
N TYR A 133 12.89 12.73 -7.11
CA TYR A 133 12.73 13.97 -7.84
C TYR A 133 14.13 14.54 -8.04
N LEU A 134 14.56 14.73 -9.27
CA LEU A 134 15.85 15.33 -9.59
C LEU A 134 15.67 16.30 -10.75
N GLY A 135 15.90 17.59 -10.49
CA GLY A 135 15.81 18.63 -11.53
C GLY A 135 14.44 18.66 -12.22
N GLY A 136 13.36 18.66 -11.44
CA GLY A 136 11.98 18.64 -11.95
C GLY A 136 11.51 17.29 -12.54
N LYS A 137 12.41 16.32 -12.77
CA LYS A 137 12.08 14.99 -13.31
C LYS A 137 11.80 13.98 -12.20
N ILE A 138 10.91 13.04 -12.46
CA ILE A 138 10.49 12.00 -11.52
C ILE A 138 11.00 10.63 -11.97
N TYR A 139 11.60 9.90 -11.03
CA TYR A 139 12.06 8.53 -11.22
C TYR A 139 11.49 7.63 -10.12
N LYS A 140 11.49 6.31 -10.38
CA LYS A 140 11.00 5.29 -9.44
C LYS A 140 12.00 4.14 -9.39
N THR A 141 12.17 3.55 -8.21
CA THR A 141 13.02 2.36 -8.01
C THR A 141 12.50 1.55 -6.82
N LYS A 142 12.92 0.29 -6.73
CA LYS A 142 12.65 -0.61 -5.60
C LYS A 142 13.89 -0.87 -4.73
N ILE A 143 15.04 -0.35 -5.14
CA ILE A 143 16.31 -0.48 -4.42
C ILE A 143 16.80 0.89 -3.96
N ASN A 144 17.74 0.92 -3.01
CA ASN A 144 18.18 2.14 -2.34
C ASN A 144 19.26 2.90 -3.14
N SER A 145 19.14 2.87 -4.46
CA SER A 145 20.09 3.50 -5.37
C SER A 145 19.41 4.00 -6.64
N PHE A 146 20.00 5.04 -7.22
CA PHE A 146 19.55 5.68 -8.44
C PHE A 146 20.74 6.21 -9.25
N THR A 147 20.88 5.74 -10.48
CA THR A 147 21.91 6.22 -11.41
C THR A 147 21.44 7.49 -12.13
N ILE A 148 22.25 8.55 -12.08
CA ILE A 148 21.93 9.83 -12.70
C ILE A 148 21.96 9.67 -14.23
N PRO A 149 20.87 10.02 -14.95
CA PRO A 149 20.82 9.87 -16.39
C PRO A 149 21.85 10.74 -17.11
N ALA A 150 22.37 10.26 -18.24
CA ALA A 150 23.27 11.03 -19.11
C ALA A 150 22.67 12.36 -19.61
N LYS A 151 21.34 12.46 -19.64
CA LYS A 151 20.58 13.66 -20.02
C LYS A 151 20.09 14.51 -18.84
N ALA A 152 20.65 14.29 -17.65
CA ALA A 152 20.36 15.14 -16.50
C ALA A 152 20.93 16.55 -16.75
N GLU A 153 20.17 17.56 -16.33
CA GLU A 153 20.61 18.95 -16.38
C GLU A 153 21.79 19.15 -15.41
N THR A 154 22.79 19.89 -15.86
CA THR A 154 23.97 20.21 -15.06
C THR A 154 23.69 21.40 -14.14
N GLY A 155 24.63 21.69 -13.24
CA GLY A 155 24.49 22.76 -12.26
C GLY A 155 23.74 22.31 -11.01
N MET A 156 23.23 23.29 -10.25
CA MET A 156 22.56 23.02 -8.98
C MET A 156 21.15 22.48 -9.22
N GLN A 157 20.91 21.26 -8.76
CA GLN A 157 19.66 20.54 -8.98
C GLN A 157 19.00 20.21 -7.64
N TYR A 158 17.68 20.42 -7.56
CA TYR A 158 16.89 19.97 -6.42
C TYR A 158 16.75 18.44 -6.46
N LEU A 159 17.11 17.78 -5.35
CA LEU A 159 16.98 16.35 -5.14
C LEU A 159 16.00 16.10 -3.98
N ARG A 160 14.96 15.31 -4.21
CA ARG A 160 14.11 14.75 -3.16
C ARG A 160 13.95 13.25 -3.37
N ILE A 161 14.16 12.46 -2.31
CA ILE A 161 13.87 11.02 -2.33
C ILE A 161 12.78 10.75 -1.31
N ARG A 162 11.67 10.18 -1.78
CA ARG A 162 10.56 9.75 -0.95
C ARG A 162 10.55 8.22 -0.88
N ALA A 163 10.55 7.67 0.33
CA ALA A 163 10.37 6.26 0.59
C ALA A 163 8.90 5.96 0.88
N TYR A 164 8.41 4.81 0.42
CA TYR A 164 7.08 4.29 0.69
C TYR A 164 7.22 2.88 1.29
N ASP A 165 6.55 2.62 2.40
CA ASP A 165 6.44 1.26 2.95
C ASP A 165 5.35 0.44 2.25
N LYS A 166 5.09 -0.78 2.75
CA LYS A 166 4.04 -1.67 2.23
C LYS A 166 2.61 -1.25 2.57
N ALA A 167 2.42 -0.48 3.62
CA ALA A 167 1.12 -0.01 4.10
C ALA A 167 0.67 1.29 3.39
N GLY A 168 1.59 1.94 2.67
CA GLY A 168 1.42 3.19 1.97
C GLY A 168 1.90 4.42 2.75
N ASN A 169 2.48 4.26 3.95
CA ASN A 169 3.06 5.42 4.63
C ASN A 169 4.34 5.85 3.90
N SER A 170 4.64 7.14 4.00
CA SER A 170 5.79 7.71 3.32
C SER A 170 6.46 8.83 4.10
N SER A 171 7.76 8.98 3.87
CA SER A 171 8.60 10.07 4.32
C SER A 171 9.56 10.46 3.20
N TYR A 172 10.17 11.64 3.28
CA TYR A 172 11.16 12.06 2.30
C TYR A 172 12.30 12.84 2.95
N LYS A 173 13.44 12.85 2.26
CA LYS A 173 14.52 13.81 2.47
C LYS A 173 14.79 14.56 1.18
N GLU A 174 15.28 15.78 1.31
CA GLU A 174 15.56 16.66 0.19
C GLU A 174 16.81 17.52 0.45
N THR A 175 17.46 17.91 -0.63
CA THR A 175 18.64 18.77 -0.63
C THR A 175 18.85 19.35 -2.03
N PHE A 176 19.85 20.22 -2.17
CA PHE A 176 20.39 20.62 -3.46
C PHE A 176 21.70 19.89 -3.71
N VAL A 177 21.87 19.30 -4.89
CA VAL A 177 23.10 18.63 -5.33
C VAL A 177 23.67 19.33 -6.56
N LEU A 178 24.97 19.21 -6.79
CA LEU A 178 25.62 19.75 -7.98
C LEU A 178 25.79 18.62 -9.01
N ILE A 179 25.18 18.74 -10.19
CA ILE A 179 25.32 17.78 -11.28
C ILE A 179 26.34 18.30 -12.30
N LYS A 180 27.32 17.46 -12.65
CA LYS A 180 28.37 17.72 -13.63
C LYS A 180 28.23 16.83 -14.88
#